data_AF-A0A5J4QLT8-F1
#
_entry.id   AF-A0A5J4QLT8-F1
#
_cell.length_a   1.000
_cell.length_b   1.000
_cell.length_c   1.000
_cell.angle_alpha   90.00
_cell.angle_beta   90.00
_cell.angle_gamma   90.00
#
_symmetry.space_group_name_H-M   'P 1'
#
loop_
_entity.id
_entity.type
_entity.pdbx_description
1 polymer ?
#
loop_
_entity_poly.entity_id
_entity_poly.type
_entity_poly.pdbx_seq_one_letter_code
_entity_poly.pdbx_strand_id
1 'polypeptide(L)'
;SVFLIGKGMIWGNVIGLSLYLVQSQFKLFSLNPDTYYVNSIPMSFSIGWFLLLNAGALLVSVLMLIGPSFLIMRINPASSMRYE
;
A
#
# COMPACT_ATOMS: atom_id res chain seq x y z
N SER A 1 3.37 7.29 -14.51
CA SER A 1 2.75 7.19 -13.16
C SER A 1 2.59 5.75 -12.69
N VAL A 2 1.90 4.88 -13.44
CA VAL A 2 1.70 3.45 -13.07
C VAL A 2 3.02 2.68 -12.89
N PHE A 3 4.04 2.99 -13.70
CA PHE A 3 5.38 2.39 -13.55
C PHE A 3 6.05 2.70 -12.20
N LEU A 4 5.89 3.93 -11.68
CA LEU A 4 6.41 4.32 -10.38
C LEU A 4 5.65 3.64 -9.25
N ILE A 5 4.32 3.54 -9.36
CA ILE A 5 3.48 2.81 -8.41
C ILE A 5 3.92 1.34 -8.36
N GLY A 6 4.08 0.68 -9.51
CA GLY A 6 4.53 -0.71 -9.58
C GLY A 6 5.90 -0.92 -8.92
N LYS A 7 6.89 -0.06 -9.22
CA LYS A 7 8.20 -0.12 -8.54
C LYS A 7 8.09 0.08 -7.03
N GLY A 8 7.28 1.05 -6.58
CA GLY A 8 7.04 1.31 -5.16
C GLY A 8 6.41 0.11 -4.46
N MET A 9 5.44 -0.55 -5.09
CA MET A 9 4.80 -1.75 -4.57
C MET A 9 5.78 -2.92 -4.46
N ILE A 10 6.67 -3.12 -5.44
CA ILE A 10 7.69 -4.18 -5.37
C ILE A 10 8.58 -3.96 -4.13
N TRP A 11 9.11 -2.76 -3.96
CA TRP A 11 9.94 -2.43 -2.80
C TRP A 11 9.18 -2.54 -1.48
N GLY A 12 7.93 -2.08 -1.43
CA GLY A 12 7.07 -2.19 -0.26
C GLY A 12 6.81 -3.64 0.14
N ASN A 13 6.56 -4.53 -0.83
CA ASN A 13 6.39 -5.95 -0.56
C ASN A 13 7.68 -6.61 -0.09
N VAL A 14 8.83 -6.27 -0.68
CA VAL A 14 10.13 -6.79 -0.24
C VAL A 14 10.40 -6.42 1.21
N ILE A 15 10.18 -5.16 1.57
CA ILE A 15 10.34 -4.67 2.95
C ILE A 15 9.33 -5.37 3.88
N GLY A 16 8.05 -5.41 3.50
CA GLY A 16 7.00 -6.04 4.31
C GLY A 16 7.24 -7.53 4.56
N LEU A 17 7.68 -8.27 3.53
CA LEU A 17 7.99 -9.69 3.66
C LEU A 17 9.25 -9.91 4.49
N SER A 18 10.25 -9.04 4.36
CA SER A 18 11.46 -9.07 5.20
C SER A 18 11.10 -8.84 6.68
N LEU A 19 10.24 -7.87 6.97
CA LEU A 19 9.73 -7.62 8.33
C LEU A 19 8.92 -8.80 8.88
N TYR A 20 8.08 -9.42 8.05
CA TYR A 20 7.37 -10.65 8.40
C TYR A 20 8.35 -11.78 8.77
N LEU A 21 9.38 -12.02 7.97
CA LEU A 21 10.37 -13.06 8.26
C LEU A 21 11.15 -12.77 9.54
N VAL A 22 11.60 -11.52 9.73
CA VAL A 22 12.32 -11.09 10.93
C VAL A 22 11.44 -11.28 12.18
N GLN A 23 10.19 -10.83 12.14
CA GLN A 23 9.28 -10.98 13.28
C GLN A 23 8.90 -12.46 13.52
N SER A 24 8.88 -13.30 12.47
CA SER A 24 8.54 -14.72 12.59
C SER A 24 9.65 -15.52 13.27
N GLN A 25 10.91 -15.21 12.91
CA GLN A 25 12.10 -15.89 13.43
C GLN A 25 12.50 -15.37 14.82
N PHE A 26 12.56 -14.06 14.99
CA PHE A 26 13.11 -13.44 16.20
C PHE A 26 12.04 -13.12 17.25
N LYS A 27 10.75 -13.17 16.90
CA LYS A 27 9.62 -12.83 17.78
C LYS A 27 9.89 -11.55 18.60
N LEU A 28 10.48 -10.54 17.95
CA LEU A 28 10.95 -9.29 18.57
C LEU A 28 9.88 -8.63 19.43
N PHE A 29 8.63 -8.72 19.00
CA PHE A 29 7.45 -8.36 19.79
C PHE A 29 6.78 -9.61 20.40
N SER A 30 7.12 -9.96 21.63
CA SER A 30 6.38 -10.91 22.47
C SER A 30 5.49 -10.15 23.46
N LEU A 31 4.21 -10.51 23.56
CA LEU A 31 3.34 -9.96 24.60
C LEU A 31 3.65 -10.66 25.93
N ASN A 32 3.56 -9.91 27.04
CA ASN A 32 3.72 -10.48 28.37
C ASN A 32 2.55 -11.45 28.64
N PRO A 33 2.82 -12.76 28.82
CA PRO A 33 1.79 -13.78 28.92
C PRO A 33 0.90 -13.63 30.16
N ASP A 34 1.34 -12.85 31.16
CA ASP A 34 0.55 -12.56 32.37
C ASP A 34 -0.68 -11.66 32.11
N THR A 35 -0.72 -10.93 30.98
CA THR A 35 -1.84 -10.04 30.65
C THR A 35 -2.55 -10.42 29.35
N TYR A 36 -1.87 -11.16 28.46
CA TYR A 36 -2.43 -11.64 27.19
C TYR A 36 -2.14 -13.13 27.06
N TYR A 37 -3.19 -13.96 27.00
CA TYR A 37 -3.19 -15.43 26.88
C TYR A 37 -2.47 -16.02 25.64
N VAL A 38 -1.60 -15.25 24.98
CA VAL A 38 -0.85 -15.62 23.78
C VAL A 38 0.63 -15.24 23.92
N ASN A 39 1.48 -16.26 24.01
CA ASN A 39 2.94 -16.13 24.19
C ASN A 39 3.66 -15.43 23.01
N SER A 40 3.02 -15.28 21.85
CA SER A 40 3.55 -14.58 20.69
C SER A 40 2.43 -14.17 19.73
N ILE A 41 2.58 -13.03 19.04
CA ILE A 41 1.63 -12.59 18.01
C ILE A 41 1.57 -13.65 16.90
N PRO A 42 0.43 -14.33 16.69
CA PRO A 42 0.31 -15.34 15.65
C PRO A 42 0.36 -14.66 14.28
N MET A 43 1.48 -14.83 13.56
CA MET A 43 1.65 -14.29 12.22
C MET A 43 1.25 -15.32 11.16
N SER A 44 -0.02 -15.29 10.76
CA SER A 44 -0.53 -16.09 9.64
C SER A 44 -0.27 -15.38 8.32
N PHE A 45 0.40 -16.05 7.39
CA PHE A 45 0.58 -15.57 6.02
C PHE A 45 -0.37 -16.32 5.09
N SER A 46 -1.26 -15.58 4.44
CA SER A 46 -2.15 -16.13 3.41
C SER A 46 -1.88 -15.44 2.09
N ILE A 47 -1.54 -16.24 1.08
CA ILE A 47 -1.24 -15.73 -0.26
C ILE A 47 -2.45 -14.99 -0.86
N GLY A 48 -3.67 -15.45 -0.55
CA GLY A 48 -4.90 -14.81 -1.03
C GLY A 48 -5.05 -13.39 -0.49
N TRP A 49 -4.83 -13.20 0.81
CA TRP A 49 -4.87 -11.87 1.44
C TRP A 49 -3.74 -10.97 0.92
N PHE A 50 -2.55 -11.52 0.72
CA PHE A 50 -1.41 -10.78 0.16
C PHE A 50 -1.69 -10.25 -1.26
N LEU A 51 -2.27 -11.08 -2.12
CA LEU A 51 -2.66 -10.69 -3.48
C LEU A 51 -3.81 -9.67 -3.45
N LEU A 52 -4.81 -9.85 -2.59
CA LEU A 52 -5.93 -8.92 -2.45
C LEU A 52 -5.46 -7.53 -1.98
N LEU A 53 -4.55 -7.49 -1.01
CA LEU A 53 -3.96 -6.24 -0.50
C LEU A 53 -3.21 -5.49 -1.60
N ASN A 54 -2.40 -6.20 -2.38
CA ASN A 54 -1.67 -5.62 -3.51
C ASN A 54 -2.61 -5.11 -4.60
N ALA A 55 -3.61 -5.91 -4.99
CA ALA A 55 -4.59 -5.52 -5.99
C ALA A 55 -5.40 -4.29 -5.53
N GLY A 56 -5.84 -4.27 -4.27
CA GLY A 56 -6.56 -3.15 -3.68
C GLY A 56 -5.72 -1.88 -3.61
N ALA A 57 -4.48 -1.98 -3.14
CA ALA A 57 -3.56 -0.85 -3.07
C ALA A 57 -3.28 -0.26 -4.46
N LEU A 58 -3.09 -1.10 -5.48
CA LEU A 58 -2.90 -0.65 -6.86
C LEU A 58 -4.15 0.09 -7.37
N LEU A 59 -5.33 -0.49 -7.17
CA LEU A 59 -6.61 0.11 -7.57
C LEU A 59 -6.81 1.49 -6.95
N VAL A 60 -6.65 1.60 -5.63
CA VAL A 60 -6.83 2.86 -4.90
C VAL A 60 -5.83 3.92 -5.38
N SER A 61 -4.56 3.53 -5.58
CA SER A 61 -3.51 4.44 -6.06
C SER A 61 -3.81 4.96 -7.47
N VAL A 62 -4.34 4.11 -8.36
CA VAL A 62 -4.76 4.53 -9.71
C VAL A 62 -5.98 5.44 -9.65
N LEU A 63 -6.98 5.12 -8.84
CA LEU A 63 -8.19 5.95 -8.68
C LEU A 63 -7.86 7.35 -8.13
N MET A 64 -6.91 7.44 -7.19
CA MET A 64 -6.40 8.72 -6.68
C MET A 64 -5.75 9.59 -7.77
N LEU A 65 -5.22 9.01 -8.83
CA LEU A 65 -4.68 9.76 -9.97
C LEU A 65 -5.78 10.17 -10.96
N ILE A 66 -6.78 9.32 -11.16
CA ILE A 66 -7.87 9.60 -12.11
C ILE A 66 -8.70 10.79 -11.65
N GLY A 67 -9.04 10.88 -10.35
CA GLY A 67 -9.82 11.98 -9.78
C GLY A 67 -9.31 13.38 -10.16
N PRO A 68 -8.07 13.76 -9.80
CA PRO A 68 -7.52 15.06 -10.14
C PRO A 68 -7.26 15.23 -11.64
N SER A 69 -6.88 14.17 -12.37
CA SER A 69 -6.67 14.24 -13.82
C SER A 69 -7.95 14.63 -14.55
N PHE A 70 -9.10 14.12 -14.11
CA PHE A 70 -10.41 14.45 -14.69
C PHE A 70 -10.86 15.87 -14.34
N LEU A 71 -10.55 16.34 -13.13
CA LEU A 71 -10.82 17.71 -12.70
C LEU A 71 -10.06 18.73 -13.55
N ILE A 72 -8.79 18.48 -13.85
CA ILE A 72 -7.95 19.36 -14.67
C ILE A 72 -8.45 19.42 -16.12
N MET A 73 -8.89 18.31 -16.71
CA MET A 73 -9.44 18.32 -18.08
C MET A 73 -10.71 19.17 -18.25
N ARG A 74 -11.47 19.40 -17.18
CA ARG A 74 -12.64 20.30 -17.22
C ARG A 74 -12.29 21.78 -17.12
N ILE A 75 -11.03 22.12 -16.81
CA ILE A 75 -10.56 23.51 -16.82
C ILE A 75 -10.39 23.92 -18.28
N ASN A 76 -11.34 24.72 -18.78
CA ASN A 76 -11.44 25.16 -20.17
C ASN A 76 -10.16 25.88 -20.63
N PRO A 77 -9.34 25.31 -21.52
CA PRO A 77 -8.09 25.93 -21.96
C PRO A 77 -8.33 27.17 -22.85
N ALA A 78 -9.55 27.33 -23.39
CA ALA A 78 -9.91 28.43 -24.27
C ALA A 78 -10.13 29.78 -23.55
N SER A 79 -10.34 29.77 -22.24
CA SER A 79 -10.62 31.00 -21.47
C SER A 79 -9.36 31.68 -20.92
N SER A 80 -8.23 30.97 -20.82
CA SER A 80 -6.98 31.51 -20.28
C SER A 80 -6.07 32.15 -21.34
N MET A 81 -6.24 31.82 -22.63
CA MET A 81 -5.52 32.49 -23.73
C MET A 81 -6.15 33.81 -24.17
N ARG A 82 -7.34 34.17 -23.65
CA ARG A 82 -8.04 35.41 -24.01
C ARG A 82 -7.70 36.59 -23.09
N TYR A 83 -6.74 36.40 -22.19
CA TYR A 83 -6.20 37.43 -21.29
C TYR A 83 -4.67 37.60 -21.43
N GLU A 84 -4.12 37.28 -22.60
CA GLU A 84 -2.83 37.81 -23.07
C GLU A 84 -3.07 38.66 -24.32
#